data_AF-A0A8T7J959-F1
#
_entry.id   AF-A0A8T7J959-F1
#
_cell.length_a   1.000
_cell.length_b   1.000
_cell.length_c   1.000
_cell.angle_alpha   90.00
_cell.angle_beta   90.00
_cell.angle_gamma   90.00
#
_symmetry.space_group_name_H-M   'P 1'
#
loop_
_entity.id
_entity.type
_entity.pdbx_description
1 polymer ?
#
loop_
_entity_poly.entity_id
_entity_poly.type
_entity_poly.pdbx_seq_one_letter_code
_entity_poly.pdbx_strand_id
1 'polypeptide(L)'
;MPEKIRLLDRIVDRFSDNPERFMAVALGIIIAAASPGFAIVYMVSGFGQFAWILHSQAVICAVAVALAFKTPTPTWALKALVMFASSLGIVFARFFFASEGQLNVDYYMAAQPLIALSLYGARGGLLVMGAIIVYAGLDYPGVQVADVSAFPEGNLARYEKLHLLMFLPTIIAPTLAAYSIAVHVAKTVRVQNLTLGEQRQQLVDSVAHQQHTFSEVSRHCESLRAYAHDLEQLSRQYLMIADGTADSVSRMDEETRRMEQTTEKLMTELKSSDVSLGHVETHTSKTVEQSREGLTMMDDTEAAIEAIERANHDIEVTADTIAAIANQTNILALNAAIEAARSGEQGNAFAVVAGEVRALALRSKAAADTVAEQVQNTQHQITAGKLAVSNTSSTLSRIVELSAQIDRCVSTVRADLDASGDAMVDVQAQSQSMASRVQDGRDRAAKINHQSEQLSSLAQQVTSVSRHLFELSRK
;
A
#
# COMPACT_ATOMS: atom_id res chain seq x y z
N MET A 1 -13.73 14.77 -85.00
CA MET A 1 -14.48 13.49 -85.05
C MET A 1 -14.25 12.61 -83.79
N PRO A 2 -14.61 13.02 -82.55
CA PRO A 2 -14.28 12.23 -81.34
C PRO A 2 -15.48 11.51 -80.69
N GLU A 3 -16.72 11.74 -81.11
CA GLU A 3 -17.91 11.23 -80.42
C GLU A 3 -18.37 9.83 -80.87
N LYS A 4 -18.10 9.42 -82.12
CA LYS A 4 -18.48 8.09 -82.62
C LYS A 4 -17.55 6.97 -82.11
N ILE A 5 -16.31 7.27 -81.75
CA ILE A 5 -15.33 6.29 -81.24
C ILE A 5 -15.70 5.88 -79.80
N ARG A 6 -16.20 6.81 -78.96
CA ARG A 6 -16.59 6.54 -77.56
C ARG A 6 -17.87 5.71 -77.37
N LEU A 7 -18.66 5.50 -78.42
CA LEU A 7 -19.85 4.63 -78.36
C LEU A 7 -19.48 3.18 -78.70
N LEU A 8 -18.60 2.99 -79.68
CA LEU A 8 -18.07 1.69 -80.06
C LEU A 8 -17.19 1.10 -78.96
N ASP A 9 -16.30 1.89 -78.35
CA ASP A 9 -15.46 1.41 -77.23
C ASP A 9 -16.31 1.03 -75.99
N ARG A 10 -17.37 1.77 -75.68
CA ARG A 10 -18.27 1.41 -74.55
C ARG A 10 -19.11 0.16 -74.80
N ILE A 11 -19.38 -0.16 -76.07
CA ILE A 11 -20.06 -1.40 -76.45
C ILE A 11 -19.03 -2.54 -76.38
N VAL A 12 -17.84 -2.35 -76.93
CA VAL A 12 -16.75 -3.35 -76.92
C VAL A 12 -16.31 -3.68 -75.49
N ASP A 13 -16.12 -2.70 -74.61
CA ASP A 13 -15.73 -2.93 -73.21
C ASP A 13 -16.81 -3.70 -72.44
N ARG A 14 -18.10 -3.39 -72.66
CA ARG A 14 -19.22 -4.11 -72.04
C ARG A 14 -19.32 -5.58 -72.50
N PHE A 15 -18.67 -5.93 -73.62
CA PHE A 15 -18.67 -7.27 -74.20
C PHE A 15 -17.31 -7.99 -74.11
N SER A 16 -16.22 -7.31 -73.73
CA SER A 16 -14.86 -7.86 -73.65
C SER A 16 -14.69 -8.88 -72.51
N ASP A 17 -15.38 -8.70 -71.39
CA ASP A 17 -15.33 -9.59 -70.22
C ASP A 17 -16.06 -10.93 -70.41
N ASN A 18 -16.69 -11.16 -71.57
CA ASN A 18 -17.39 -12.39 -71.88
C ASN A 18 -17.47 -12.60 -73.41
N PRO A 19 -16.44 -13.20 -74.04
CA PRO A 19 -16.42 -13.44 -75.49
C PRO A 19 -17.62 -14.28 -75.98
N GLU A 20 -18.16 -15.15 -75.12
CA GLU A 20 -19.39 -15.90 -75.38
C GLU A 20 -20.64 -15.00 -75.50
N ARG A 21 -20.71 -13.90 -74.72
CA ARG A 21 -21.81 -12.92 -74.82
C ARG A 21 -21.73 -12.12 -76.12
N PHE A 22 -20.52 -11.75 -76.55
CA PHE A 22 -20.32 -11.03 -77.80
C PHE A 22 -20.74 -11.89 -79.01
N MET A 23 -20.29 -13.15 -79.06
CA MET A 23 -20.61 -14.07 -80.15
C MET A 23 -22.11 -14.36 -80.23
N ALA A 24 -22.79 -14.50 -79.08
CA ALA A 24 -24.24 -14.71 -79.02
C ALA A 24 -25.06 -13.49 -79.49
N VAL A 25 -24.62 -12.27 -79.18
CA VAL A 25 -25.25 -11.02 -79.67
C VAL A 25 -25.04 -10.87 -81.17
N ALA A 26 -23.83 -11.11 -81.67
CA ALA A 26 -23.55 -11.09 -83.10
C ALA A 26 -24.42 -12.11 -83.86
N LEU A 27 -24.54 -13.34 -83.34
CA LEU A 27 -25.37 -14.39 -83.94
C LEU A 27 -26.86 -14.03 -83.89
N GLY A 28 -27.36 -13.49 -82.77
CA GLY A 28 -28.75 -13.06 -82.62
C GLY A 28 -29.14 -11.91 -83.56
N ILE A 29 -28.24 -10.94 -83.76
CA ILE A 29 -28.44 -9.83 -84.70
C ILE A 29 -28.38 -10.34 -86.14
N ILE A 30 -27.45 -11.23 -86.48
CA ILE A 30 -27.35 -11.84 -87.82
C ILE A 30 -28.62 -12.63 -88.15
N ILE A 31 -29.16 -13.40 -87.19
CA ILE A 31 -30.40 -14.16 -87.36
C ILE A 31 -31.61 -13.23 -87.52
N ALA A 32 -31.70 -12.16 -86.73
CA ALA A 32 -32.76 -11.16 -86.85
C ALA A 32 -32.69 -10.38 -88.18
N ALA A 33 -31.48 -10.13 -88.70
CA ALA A 33 -31.26 -9.42 -89.96
C ALA A 33 -31.40 -10.30 -91.20
N ALA A 34 -31.11 -11.61 -91.10
CA ALA A 34 -31.27 -12.57 -92.21
C ALA A 34 -32.72 -13.02 -92.41
N SER A 35 -33.54 -12.97 -91.35
CA SER A 35 -34.95 -13.42 -91.36
C SER A 35 -35.85 -12.69 -92.39
N PRO A 36 -35.79 -11.34 -92.55
CA PRO A 36 -36.53 -10.65 -93.61
C PRO A 36 -36.09 -11.06 -95.02
N GLY A 37 -34.78 -11.30 -95.23
CA GLY A 37 -34.23 -11.70 -96.53
C GLY A 37 -34.74 -13.08 -96.97
N PHE A 38 -34.75 -14.05 -96.06
CA PHE A 38 -35.33 -15.37 -96.31
C PHE A 38 -36.85 -15.31 -96.54
N ALA A 39 -37.57 -14.48 -95.78
CA ALA A 39 -39.01 -14.30 -95.96
C ALA A 39 -39.38 -13.70 -97.33
N ILE A 40 -38.59 -12.73 -97.83
CA ILE A 40 -38.77 -12.12 -99.15
C ILE A 40 -38.49 -13.13 -100.28
N VAL A 41 -37.39 -13.89 -100.19
CA VAL A 41 -37.06 -14.94 -101.18
C VAL A 41 -38.18 -16.00 -101.26
N TYR A 42 -38.77 -16.38 -100.12
CA TYR A 42 -39.87 -17.35 -100.07
C TYR A 42 -41.23 -16.79 -100.51
N MET A 43 -41.50 -15.49 -100.28
CA MET A 43 -42.69 -14.83 -100.81
C MET A 43 -42.69 -14.77 -102.34
N VAL A 44 -41.52 -14.55 -102.95
CA VAL A 44 -41.34 -14.54 -104.41
C VAL A 44 -41.45 -15.95 -105.01
N SER A 45 -41.21 -17.01 -104.21
CA SER A 45 -41.22 -18.41 -104.65
C SER A 45 -42.60 -19.10 -104.54
N GLY A 46 -43.68 -18.37 -104.25
CA GLY A 46 -45.05 -18.91 -104.21
C GLY A 46 -45.49 -19.59 -102.91
N PHE A 47 -44.68 -19.57 -101.84
CA PHE A 47 -44.98 -20.20 -100.54
C PHE A 47 -45.46 -19.20 -99.47
N GLY A 48 -46.47 -18.38 -99.80
CA GLY A 48 -46.84 -17.19 -99.04
C GLY A 48 -47.21 -17.39 -97.56
N GLN A 49 -47.78 -18.54 -97.16
CA GLN A 49 -48.15 -18.80 -95.76
C GLN A 49 -46.98 -19.24 -94.87
N PHE A 50 -45.93 -19.84 -95.45
CA PHE A 50 -44.77 -20.35 -94.70
C PHE A 50 -43.79 -19.25 -94.27
N ALA A 51 -43.70 -18.18 -95.06
CA ALA A 51 -42.83 -17.04 -94.77
C ALA A 51 -43.21 -16.32 -93.46
N TRP A 52 -44.51 -16.14 -93.20
CA TRP A 52 -45.01 -15.48 -92.00
C TRP A 52 -44.71 -16.26 -90.71
N ILE A 53 -44.74 -17.59 -90.78
CA ILE A 53 -44.50 -18.48 -89.64
C ILE A 53 -43.01 -18.53 -89.28
N LEU A 54 -42.13 -18.58 -90.28
CA LEU A 54 -40.69 -18.52 -90.05
C LEU A 54 -40.29 -17.16 -89.45
N HIS A 55 -40.96 -16.09 -89.90
CA HIS A 55 -40.75 -14.75 -89.39
C HIS A 55 -41.24 -14.61 -87.94
N SER A 56 -42.44 -15.10 -87.62
CA SER A 56 -42.95 -15.08 -86.23
C SER A 56 -42.07 -15.90 -85.28
N GLN A 57 -41.54 -17.04 -85.75
CA GLN A 57 -40.67 -17.89 -84.94
C GLN A 57 -39.29 -17.27 -84.70
N ALA A 58 -38.73 -16.60 -85.71
CA ALA A 58 -37.50 -15.82 -85.56
C ALA A 58 -37.66 -14.67 -84.56
N VAL A 59 -38.83 -13.99 -84.58
CA VAL A 59 -39.17 -12.93 -83.62
C VAL A 59 -39.33 -13.50 -82.20
N ILE A 60 -40.00 -14.63 -82.02
CA ILE A 60 -40.14 -15.30 -80.71
C ILE A 60 -38.76 -15.70 -80.15
N CYS A 61 -37.88 -16.26 -80.99
CA CYS A 61 -36.50 -16.57 -80.59
C CYS A 61 -35.70 -15.32 -80.22
N ALA A 62 -35.83 -14.23 -80.96
CA ALA A 62 -35.17 -12.96 -80.66
C ALA A 62 -35.67 -12.34 -79.33
N VAL A 63 -36.99 -12.38 -79.09
CA VAL A 63 -37.60 -11.88 -77.84
C VAL A 63 -37.23 -12.77 -76.64
N ALA A 64 -37.17 -14.09 -76.82
CA ALA A 64 -36.73 -15.03 -75.79
C ALA A 64 -35.25 -14.82 -75.39
N VAL A 65 -34.39 -14.60 -76.38
CA VAL A 65 -32.98 -14.23 -76.14
C VAL A 65 -32.91 -12.89 -75.41
N ALA A 66 -33.67 -11.88 -75.83
CA ALA A 66 -33.74 -10.57 -75.17
C ALA A 66 -34.23 -10.64 -73.70
N LEU A 67 -35.24 -11.48 -73.41
CA LEU A 67 -35.77 -11.67 -72.05
C LEU A 67 -34.82 -12.47 -71.15
N ALA A 68 -34.06 -13.41 -71.70
CA ALA A 68 -33.04 -14.19 -70.96
C ALA A 68 -31.93 -13.30 -70.37
N PHE A 69 -31.65 -12.15 -70.99
CA PHE A 69 -30.68 -11.15 -70.50
C PHE A 69 -31.09 -10.42 -69.21
N LYS A 70 -32.35 -10.54 -68.75
CA LYS A 70 -32.83 -9.81 -67.56
C LYS A 70 -32.63 -10.58 -66.23
N THR A 71 -32.07 -11.81 -66.27
CA THR A 71 -31.90 -12.65 -65.07
C THR A 71 -30.42 -12.89 -64.73
N PRO A 72 -30.00 -12.77 -63.45
CA PRO A 72 -28.58 -12.73 -63.06
C PRO A 72 -27.90 -14.11 -62.95
N THR A 73 -28.53 -15.21 -63.39
CA THR A 73 -27.95 -16.57 -63.23
C THR A 73 -27.27 -17.08 -64.50
N PRO A 74 -26.20 -17.89 -64.40
CA PRO A 74 -25.44 -18.40 -65.55
C PRO A 74 -26.19 -19.43 -66.42
N THR A 75 -27.48 -19.67 -66.14
CA THR A 75 -28.31 -20.67 -66.86
C THR A 75 -28.94 -20.11 -68.14
N TRP A 76 -28.71 -18.84 -68.46
CA TRP A 76 -29.37 -18.14 -69.56
C TRP A 76 -29.03 -18.73 -70.94
N ALA A 77 -27.76 -19.05 -71.21
CA ALA A 77 -27.32 -19.61 -72.49
C ALA A 77 -27.92 -21.01 -72.74
N LEU A 78 -28.02 -21.82 -71.68
CA LEU A 78 -28.59 -23.17 -71.76
C LEU A 78 -30.12 -23.14 -71.91
N LYS A 79 -30.82 -22.21 -71.24
CA LYS A 79 -32.26 -21.99 -71.44
C LYS A 79 -32.56 -21.53 -72.87
N ALA A 80 -31.74 -20.64 -73.42
CA ALA A 80 -31.84 -20.19 -74.80
C ALA A 80 -31.58 -21.34 -75.80
N LEU A 81 -30.57 -22.18 -75.55
CA LEU A 81 -30.23 -23.33 -76.40
C LEU A 81 -31.34 -24.40 -76.38
N VAL A 82 -31.92 -24.69 -75.20
CA VAL A 82 -33.04 -25.64 -75.07
C VAL A 82 -34.29 -25.12 -75.78
N MET A 83 -34.61 -23.83 -75.65
CA MET A 83 -35.73 -23.25 -76.39
C MET A 83 -35.48 -23.21 -77.90
N PHE A 84 -34.25 -22.97 -78.34
CA PHE A 84 -33.86 -23.04 -79.74
C PHE A 84 -33.99 -24.47 -80.30
N ALA A 85 -33.48 -25.48 -79.59
CA ALA A 85 -33.57 -26.89 -80.01
C ALA A 85 -35.02 -27.40 -80.04
N SER A 86 -35.84 -26.99 -79.05
CA SER A 86 -37.27 -27.32 -79.00
C SER A 86 -38.03 -26.67 -80.17
N SER A 87 -37.75 -25.41 -80.45
CA SER A 87 -38.35 -24.69 -81.58
C SER A 87 -37.92 -25.27 -82.94
N LEU A 88 -36.66 -25.68 -83.09
CA LEU A 88 -36.14 -26.28 -84.33
C LEU A 88 -36.76 -27.66 -84.60
N GLY A 89 -36.93 -28.48 -83.55
CA GLY A 89 -37.61 -29.78 -83.63
C GLY A 89 -39.07 -29.67 -84.09
N ILE A 90 -39.77 -28.61 -83.66
CA ILE A 90 -41.17 -28.36 -84.05
C ILE A 90 -41.28 -27.84 -85.50
N VAL A 91 -40.34 -27.00 -85.93
CA VAL A 91 -40.26 -26.53 -87.33
C VAL A 91 -40.01 -27.72 -88.28
N PHE A 92 -39.14 -28.65 -87.90
CA PHE A 92 -38.89 -29.86 -88.68
C PHE A 92 -40.08 -30.81 -88.71
N ALA A 93 -40.78 -30.99 -87.58
CA ALA A 93 -42.01 -31.76 -87.53
C ALA A 93 -43.07 -31.19 -88.49
N ARG A 94 -43.27 -29.85 -88.51
CA ARG A 94 -44.20 -29.21 -89.45
C ARG A 94 -43.80 -29.32 -90.91
N PHE A 95 -42.50 -29.27 -91.23
CA PHE A 95 -42.00 -29.45 -92.59
C PHE A 95 -42.38 -30.83 -93.14
N PHE A 96 -42.35 -31.86 -92.30
CA PHE A 96 -42.71 -33.24 -92.67
C PHE A 96 -44.23 -33.48 -92.75
N PHE A 97 -45.03 -32.84 -91.88
CA PHE A 97 -46.50 -33.02 -91.90
C PHE A 97 -47.23 -32.14 -92.93
N ALA A 98 -46.63 -31.03 -93.37
CA ALA A 98 -47.23 -30.16 -94.39
C ALA A 98 -47.12 -30.72 -95.83
N SER A 99 -46.25 -31.69 -96.09
CA SER A 99 -46.13 -32.34 -97.40
C SER A 99 -47.27 -33.31 -97.73
N GLU A 100 -48.17 -33.62 -96.77
CA GLU A 100 -49.21 -34.66 -96.93
C GLU A 100 -50.66 -34.15 -96.72
N GLY A 101 -50.89 -32.84 -96.86
CA GLY A 101 -52.19 -32.33 -97.32
C GLY A 101 -53.38 -32.30 -96.36
N GLN A 102 -53.33 -32.81 -95.13
CA GLN A 102 -54.41 -32.63 -94.15
C GLN A 102 -53.90 -32.64 -92.70
N LEU A 103 -53.76 -31.48 -92.07
CA LEU A 103 -53.94 -31.33 -90.62
C LEU A 103 -54.21 -29.87 -90.28
N ASN A 104 -55.19 -29.61 -89.41
CA ASN A 104 -55.52 -28.25 -88.96
C ASN A 104 -54.48 -27.79 -87.91
N VAL A 105 -53.80 -26.70 -88.21
CA VAL A 105 -52.47 -26.36 -87.68
C VAL A 105 -52.51 -25.48 -86.42
N ASP A 106 -53.70 -25.07 -85.98
CA ASP A 106 -53.89 -24.04 -84.95
C ASP A 106 -53.58 -24.51 -83.53
N TYR A 107 -53.73 -25.80 -83.21
CA TYR A 107 -53.51 -26.32 -81.84
C TYR A 107 -52.04 -26.32 -81.39
N TYR A 108 -51.09 -26.50 -82.33
CA TYR A 108 -49.66 -26.45 -82.02
C TYR A 108 -49.15 -25.02 -81.73
N MET A 109 -49.87 -23.98 -82.17
CA MET A 109 -49.52 -22.60 -81.82
C MET A 109 -49.96 -22.22 -80.40
N ALA A 110 -51.03 -22.84 -79.87
CA ALA A 110 -51.50 -22.60 -78.50
C ALA A 110 -50.57 -23.18 -77.41
N ALA A 111 -49.81 -24.23 -77.73
CA ALA A 111 -48.85 -24.83 -76.80
C ALA A 111 -47.56 -23.99 -76.62
N GLN A 112 -47.26 -23.08 -77.56
CA GLN A 112 -46.00 -22.32 -77.58
C GLN A 112 -45.79 -21.38 -76.38
N PRO A 113 -46.78 -20.58 -75.92
CA PRO A 113 -46.59 -19.72 -74.76
C PRO A 113 -46.47 -20.51 -73.46
N LEU A 114 -47.12 -21.68 -73.37
CA LEU A 114 -47.21 -22.49 -72.15
C LEU A 114 -45.92 -23.27 -71.85
N ILE A 115 -45.23 -23.80 -72.87
CA ILE A 115 -43.90 -24.41 -72.71
C ILE A 115 -42.89 -23.36 -72.23
N ALA A 116 -42.91 -22.17 -72.84
CA ALA A 116 -42.05 -21.05 -72.44
C ALA A 116 -42.34 -20.55 -71.01
N LEU A 117 -43.63 -20.52 -70.60
CA LEU A 117 -44.03 -20.11 -69.24
C LEU A 117 -43.63 -21.16 -68.17
N SER A 118 -43.69 -22.45 -68.50
CA SER A 118 -43.32 -23.55 -67.58
C SER A 118 -41.83 -23.56 -67.23
N LEU A 119 -40.97 -23.05 -68.12
CA LEU A 119 -39.53 -22.92 -67.91
C LEU A 119 -39.15 -21.68 -67.07
N TYR A 120 -40.12 -20.79 -66.78
CA TYR A 120 -39.85 -19.48 -66.17
C TYR A 120 -40.36 -19.31 -64.72
N GLY A 121 -41.20 -20.20 -64.15
CA GLY A 121 -41.56 -20.02 -62.73
C GLY A 121 -42.45 -21.08 -62.05
N ALA A 122 -41.96 -21.55 -60.89
CA ALA A 122 -42.64 -22.25 -59.78
C ALA A 122 -43.44 -23.54 -60.08
N ARG A 123 -43.41 -24.47 -59.11
CA ARG A 123 -43.93 -25.85 -59.13
C ARG A 123 -45.33 -26.08 -59.76
N GLY A 124 -46.16 -25.05 -59.90
CA GLY A 124 -47.49 -25.13 -60.52
C GLY A 124 -47.51 -25.28 -62.06
N GLY A 125 -46.48 -24.80 -62.77
CA GLY A 125 -46.45 -24.82 -64.24
C GLY A 125 -46.46 -26.22 -64.86
N LEU A 126 -45.82 -27.19 -64.19
CA LEU A 126 -45.77 -28.59 -64.62
C LEU A 126 -47.12 -29.31 -64.48
N LEU A 127 -47.91 -28.97 -63.46
CA LEU A 127 -49.24 -29.56 -63.23
C LEU A 127 -50.27 -29.05 -64.24
N VAL A 128 -50.21 -27.76 -64.61
CA VAL A 128 -51.06 -27.18 -65.66
C VAL A 128 -50.70 -27.76 -67.03
N MET A 129 -49.40 -27.99 -67.30
CA MET A 129 -48.96 -28.65 -68.53
C MET A 129 -49.41 -30.11 -68.62
N GLY A 130 -49.30 -30.87 -67.52
CA GLY A 130 -49.82 -32.24 -67.44
C GLY A 130 -51.33 -32.29 -67.65
N ALA A 131 -52.10 -31.36 -67.05
CA ALA A 131 -53.55 -31.29 -67.18
C ALA A 131 -54.01 -30.92 -68.60
N ILE A 132 -53.29 -30.03 -69.30
CA ILE A 132 -53.61 -29.63 -70.68
C ILE A 132 -53.22 -30.73 -71.68
N ILE A 133 -52.10 -31.44 -71.48
CA ILE A 133 -51.73 -32.60 -72.30
C ILE A 133 -52.76 -33.73 -72.15
N VAL A 134 -53.26 -33.96 -70.93
CA VAL A 134 -54.32 -34.92 -70.66
C VAL A 134 -55.67 -34.46 -71.23
N TYR A 135 -56.02 -33.19 -71.14
CA TYR A 135 -57.24 -32.63 -71.73
C TYR A 135 -57.22 -32.67 -73.28
N ALA A 136 -56.10 -32.29 -73.89
CA ALA A 136 -55.90 -32.35 -75.34
C ALA A 136 -55.82 -33.80 -75.87
N GLY A 137 -55.40 -34.76 -75.03
CA GLY A 137 -55.39 -36.18 -75.36
C GLY A 137 -56.74 -36.89 -75.15
N LEU A 138 -57.65 -36.34 -74.34
CA LEU A 138 -58.93 -37.00 -73.99
C LEU A 138 -60.15 -36.50 -74.79
N ASP A 139 -60.09 -35.35 -75.46
CA ASP A 139 -61.25 -34.75 -76.13
C ASP A 139 -61.30 -34.94 -77.66
N TYR A 140 -60.83 -36.08 -78.18
CA TYR A 140 -60.93 -36.36 -79.63
C TYR A 140 -61.26 -37.82 -80.02
N PRO A 141 -62.49 -38.30 -79.82
CA PRO A 141 -63.06 -39.40 -80.60
C PRO A 141 -63.77 -38.82 -81.83
N GLY A 142 -62.99 -38.44 -82.84
CA GLY A 142 -63.49 -37.93 -84.12
C GLY A 142 -62.64 -38.28 -85.34
N VAL A 143 -61.46 -38.88 -85.16
CA VAL A 143 -60.66 -39.35 -86.30
C VAL A 143 -61.10 -40.78 -86.63
N GLN A 144 -62.19 -40.87 -87.38
CA GLN A 144 -62.28 -41.92 -88.39
C GLN A 144 -61.27 -41.59 -89.48
N VAL A 145 -60.32 -42.50 -89.61
CA VAL A 145 -59.22 -42.50 -90.56
C VAL A 145 -59.80 -42.58 -91.97
N ALA A 146 -59.54 -41.57 -92.81
CA ALA A 146 -59.80 -41.69 -94.23
C ALA A 146 -58.82 -42.72 -94.83
N ASP A 147 -59.38 -43.90 -95.08
CA ASP A 147 -58.98 -44.98 -96.00
C ASP A 147 -57.50 -45.40 -96.02
N VAL A 148 -57.21 -46.51 -95.33
CA VAL A 148 -55.88 -47.17 -95.19
C VAL A 148 -55.49 -47.94 -96.48
N SER A 149 -55.82 -47.41 -97.65
CA SER A 149 -55.54 -48.02 -98.96
C SER A 149 -54.50 -47.27 -99.79
N ALA A 150 -53.85 -46.24 -99.23
CA ALA A 150 -52.76 -45.50 -99.87
C ALA A 150 -51.44 -45.43 -99.06
N PHE A 151 -51.30 -46.21 -97.97
CA PHE A 151 -50.04 -46.30 -97.23
C PHE A 151 -49.14 -47.40 -97.81
N PRO A 152 -47.93 -47.09 -98.31
CA PRO A 152 -46.99 -48.13 -98.74
C PRO A 152 -46.54 -48.96 -97.54
N GLU A 153 -46.81 -50.26 -97.57
CA GLU A 153 -46.41 -51.23 -96.55
C GLU A 153 -44.87 -51.30 -96.44
N GLY A 154 -44.30 -50.81 -95.33
CA GLY A 154 -42.86 -50.97 -95.05
C GLY A 154 -42.20 -50.10 -93.98
N ASN A 155 -42.81 -49.03 -93.46
CA ASN A 155 -42.07 -48.06 -92.60
C ASN A 155 -42.53 -47.89 -91.14
N LEU A 156 -43.57 -48.57 -90.65
CA LEU A 156 -44.13 -48.31 -89.30
C LEU A 156 -43.10 -48.52 -88.15
N ALA A 157 -42.24 -49.54 -88.24
CA ALA A 157 -41.19 -49.82 -87.24
C ALA A 157 -40.00 -48.83 -87.27
N ARG A 158 -39.82 -48.09 -88.37
CA ARG A 158 -38.83 -47.00 -88.46
C ARG A 158 -39.33 -45.74 -87.76
N TYR A 159 -40.63 -45.49 -87.77
CA TYR A 159 -41.24 -44.31 -87.14
C TYR A 159 -41.25 -44.42 -85.59
N GLU A 160 -41.59 -45.58 -85.00
CA GLU A 160 -41.53 -45.76 -83.53
C GLU A 160 -40.11 -45.59 -82.96
N LYS A 161 -39.09 -46.16 -83.63
CA LYS A 161 -37.69 -46.00 -83.20
C LYS A 161 -37.21 -44.56 -83.34
N LEU A 162 -37.67 -43.82 -84.35
CA LEU A 162 -37.30 -42.42 -84.55
C LEU A 162 -37.96 -41.50 -83.50
N HIS A 163 -39.20 -41.78 -83.10
CA HIS A 163 -39.87 -41.09 -82.00
C HIS A 163 -39.14 -41.29 -80.66
N LEU A 164 -38.72 -42.51 -80.34
CA LEU A 164 -37.95 -42.79 -79.12
C LEU A 164 -36.55 -42.17 -79.14
N LEU A 165 -35.88 -42.16 -80.31
CA LEU A 165 -34.55 -41.55 -80.48
C LEU A 165 -34.60 -40.01 -80.36
N MET A 166 -35.73 -39.38 -80.73
CA MET A 166 -35.91 -37.93 -80.65
C MET A 166 -36.37 -37.43 -79.27
N PHE A 167 -37.07 -38.24 -78.48
CA PHE A 167 -37.53 -37.85 -77.13
C PHE A 167 -36.48 -38.04 -76.03
N LEU A 168 -35.59 -39.03 -76.17
CA LEU A 168 -34.55 -39.30 -75.18
C LEU A 168 -33.64 -38.07 -74.91
N PRO A 169 -33.08 -37.39 -75.93
CA PRO A 169 -32.17 -36.26 -75.73
C PRO A 169 -32.87 -35.05 -75.08
N THR A 170 -34.15 -34.85 -75.38
CA THR A 170 -34.96 -33.70 -74.93
C THR A 170 -35.35 -33.79 -73.47
N ILE A 171 -35.37 -34.98 -72.87
CA ILE A 171 -35.67 -35.19 -71.44
C ILE A 171 -34.38 -35.40 -70.64
N ILE A 172 -33.44 -36.18 -71.17
CA ILE A 172 -32.21 -36.57 -70.47
C ILE A 172 -31.24 -35.38 -70.32
N ALA A 173 -31.04 -34.59 -71.37
CA ALA A 173 -30.13 -33.45 -71.31
C ALA A 173 -30.53 -32.37 -70.27
N PRO A 174 -31.81 -31.92 -70.20
CA PRO A 174 -32.19 -30.94 -69.19
C PRO A 174 -32.23 -31.52 -67.77
N THR A 175 -32.50 -32.81 -67.58
CA THR A 175 -32.47 -33.43 -66.23
C THR A 175 -31.05 -33.60 -65.70
N LEU A 176 -30.08 -34.00 -66.53
CA LEU A 176 -28.66 -34.04 -66.16
C LEU A 176 -28.09 -32.64 -65.88
N ALA A 177 -28.48 -31.63 -66.67
CA ALA A 177 -28.09 -30.24 -66.42
C ALA A 177 -28.72 -29.67 -65.13
N ALA A 178 -29.99 -29.98 -64.86
CA ALA A 178 -30.63 -29.59 -63.60
C ALA A 178 -29.95 -30.24 -62.39
N TYR A 179 -29.56 -31.52 -62.50
CA TYR A 179 -28.83 -32.24 -61.45
C TYR A 179 -27.44 -31.63 -61.20
N SER A 180 -26.66 -31.34 -62.25
CA SER A 180 -25.33 -30.75 -62.09
C SER A 180 -25.38 -29.34 -61.49
N ILE A 181 -26.39 -28.53 -61.84
CA ILE A 181 -26.65 -27.22 -61.23
C ILE A 181 -27.03 -27.35 -59.76
N ALA A 182 -27.93 -28.28 -59.41
CA ALA A 182 -28.33 -28.52 -58.01
C ALA A 182 -27.12 -28.91 -57.15
N VAL A 183 -26.24 -29.79 -57.66
CA VAL A 183 -25.01 -30.19 -56.96
C VAL A 183 -24.04 -29.02 -56.82
N HIS A 184 -23.85 -28.19 -57.86
CA HIS A 184 -22.94 -27.06 -57.79
C HIS A 184 -23.44 -25.97 -56.82
N VAL A 185 -24.73 -25.64 -56.87
CA VAL A 185 -25.36 -24.68 -55.95
C VAL A 185 -25.31 -25.20 -54.51
N ALA A 186 -25.62 -26.48 -54.28
CA ALA A 186 -25.52 -27.09 -52.95
C ALA A 186 -24.09 -27.05 -52.41
N LYS A 187 -23.08 -27.26 -53.27
CA LYS A 187 -21.66 -27.19 -52.89
C LYS A 187 -21.24 -25.76 -52.55
N THR A 188 -21.61 -24.77 -53.35
CA THR A 188 -21.28 -23.35 -53.10
C THR A 188 -21.96 -22.83 -51.82
N VAL A 189 -23.25 -23.13 -51.62
CA VAL A 189 -23.99 -22.78 -50.40
C VAL A 189 -23.40 -23.48 -49.17
N ARG A 190 -22.99 -24.75 -49.29
CA ARG A 190 -22.32 -25.47 -48.20
C ARG A 190 -20.98 -24.83 -47.82
N VAL A 191 -20.15 -24.46 -48.79
CA VAL A 191 -18.85 -23.79 -48.52
C VAL A 191 -19.06 -22.41 -47.91
N GLN A 192 -19.99 -21.60 -48.42
CA GLN A 192 -20.31 -20.29 -47.82
C GLN A 192 -20.86 -20.41 -46.40
N ASN A 193 -21.73 -21.39 -46.12
CA ASN A 193 -22.24 -21.62 -44.77
C ASN A 193 -21.16 -22.10 -43.79
N LEU A 194 -20.17 -22.88 -44.27
CA LEU A 194 -19.03 -23.28 -43.46
C LEU A 194 -18.15 -22.07 -43.11
N THR A 195 -17.80 -21.21 -44.08
CA THR A 195 -16.98 -20.02 -43.82
C THR A 195 -17.70 -18.97 -42.98
N LEU A 196 -19.01 -18.76 -43.17
CA LEU A 196 -19.83 -17.93 -42.28
C LEU A 196 -19.93 -18.52 -40.86
N GLY A 197 -19.98 -19.85 -40.74
CA GLY A 197 -19.94 -20.55 -39.47
C GLY A 197 -18.62 -20.31 -38.72
N GLU A 198 -17.49 -20.43 -39.42
CA GLU A 198 -16.15 -20.15 -38.88
C GLU A 198 -15.99 -18.68 -38.45
N GLN A 199 -16.40 -17.72 -39.28
CA GLN A 199 -16.37 -16.29 -38.94
C GLN A 199 -17.28 -15.96 -37.76
N ARG A 200 -18.48 -16.56 -37.69
CA ARG A 200 -19.38 -16.38 -36.54
C ARG A 200 -18.76 -16.94 -35.26
N GLN A 201 -18.13 -18.12 -35.34
CA GLN A 201 -17.47 -18.71 -34.19
C GLN A 201 -16.27 -17.87 -33.72
N GLN A 202 -15.42 -17.40 -34.64
CA GLN A 202 -14.33 -16.48 -34.31
C GLN A 202 -14.82 -15.18 -33.67
N LEU A 203 -15.93 -14.62 -34.14
CA LEU A 203 -16.53 -13.43 -33.52
C LEU A 203 -17.07 -13.72 -32.12
N VAL A 204 -17.73 -14.86 -31.91
CA VAL A 204 -18.21 -15.29 -30.59
C VAL A 204 -17.03 -15.50 -29.63
N ASP A 205 -15.96 -16.16 -30.08
CA ASP A 205 -14.76 -16.40 -29.29
C ASP A 205 -14.04 -15.07 -28.98
N SER A 206 -13.97 -14.14 -29.94
CA SER A 206 -13.40 -12.80 -29.75
C SER A 206 -14.21 -11.96 -28.76
N VAL A 207 -15.54 -12.01 -28.81
CA VAL A 207 -16.42 -11.31 -27.86
C VAL A 207 -16.31 -11.92 -26.47
N ALA A 208 -16.25 -13.25 -26.36
CA ALA A 208 -16.03 -13.94 -25.09
C ALA A 208 -14.65 -13.59 -24.50
N HIS A 209 -13.61 -13.53 -25.33
CA HIS A 209 -12.27 -13.09 -24.91
C HIS A 209 -12.28 -11.62 -24.45
N GLN A 210 -12.93 -10.71 -25.19
CA GLN A 210 -13.10 -9.32 -24.76
C GLN A 210 -13.85 -9.23 -23.43
N GLN A 211 -14.96 -9.94 -23.24
CA GLN A 211 -15.69 -9.97 -21.97
C GLN A 211 -14.82 -10.47 -20.81
N HIS A 212 -13.99 -11.50 -21.04
CA HIS A 212 -13.03 -11.97 -20.04
C HIS A 212 -12.02 -10.87 -19.67
N THR A 213 -11.38 -10.25 -20.66
CA THR A 213 -10.41 -9.17 -20.41
C THR A 213 -11.04 -7.97 -19.69
N PHE A 214 -12.28 -7.58 -20.03
CA PHE A 214 -12.99 -6.52 -19.30
C PHE A 214 -13.29 -6.90 -17.84
N SER A 215 -13.66 -8.16 -17.59
CA SER A 215 -13.84 -8.66 -16.22
C SER A 215 -12.53 -8.61 -15.44
N GLU A 216 -11.42 -8.99 -16.05
CA GLU A 216 -10.08 -8.91 -15.43
C GLU A 216 -9.66 -7.46 -15.16
N VAL A 217 -9.84 -6.53 -16.12
CA VAL A 217 -9.55 -5.11 -15.92
C VAL A 217 -10.43 -4.53 -14.81
N SER A 218 -11.71 -4.89 -14.74
CA SER A 218 -12.61 -4.42 -13.68
C SER A 218 -12.15 -4.91 -12.30
N ARG A 219 -11.76 -6.19 -12.20
CA ARG A 219 -11.19 -6.75 -10.97
C ARG A 219 -9.89 -6.05 -10.56
N HIS A 220 -8.99 -5.78 -11.51
CA HIS A 220 -7.77 -5.02 -11.23
C HIS A 220 -8.06 -3.57 -10.81
N CYS A 221 -9.05 -2.90 -11.40
CA CYS A 221 -9.48 -1.57 -10.99
C CYS A 221 -10.00 -1.55 -9.54
N GLU A 222 -10.77 -2.56 -9.14
CA GLU A 222 -11.21 -2.74 -7.75
C GLU A 222 -10.02 -2.97 -6.80
N SER A 223 -9.08 -3.85 -7.17
CA SER A 223 -7.85 -4.05 -6.39
C SER A 223 -7.02 -2.78 -6.28
N LEU A 224 -6.86 -2.00 -7.35
CA LEU A 224 -6.15 -0.71 -7.33
C LEU A 224 -6.85 0.31 -6.42
N ARG A 225 -8.19 0.35 -6.38
CA ARG A 225 -8.92 1.21 -5.44
C ARG A 225 -8.70 0.78 -3.99
N ALA A 226 -8.69 -0.53 -3.73
CA ALA A 226 -8.35 -1.05 -2.41
C ALA A 226 -6.91 -0.64 -2.02
N TYR A 227 -5.93 -0.80 -2.92
CA TYR A 227 -4.56 -0.37 -2.67
C TYR A 227 -4.44 1.15 -2.43
N ALA A 228 -5.14 1.98 -3.19
CA ALA A 228 -5.16 3.43 -2.95
C ALA A 228 -5.72 3.76 -1.56
N HIS A 229 -6.80 3.08 -1.15
CA HIS A 229 -7.37 3.24 0.18
C HIS A 229 -6.39 2.83 1.29
N ASP A 230 -5.71 1.70 1.12
CA ASP A 230 -4.71 1.21 2.08
C ASP A 230 -3.52 2.18 2.19
N LEU A 231 -3.07 2.76 1.08
CA LEU A 231 -2.02 3.79 1.07
C LEU A 231 -2.44 5.07 1.81
N GLU A 232 -3.69 5.51 1.67
CA GLU A 232 -4.22 6.65 2.43
C GLU A 232 -4.34 6.35 3.93
N GLN A 233 -4.73 5.13 4.30
CA GLN A 233 -4.73 4.70 5.70
C GLN A 233 -3.30 4.68 6.25
N LEU A 234 -2.35 4.14 5.50
CA LEU A 234 -0.94 4.09 5.88
C LEU A 234 -0.33 5.49 6.04
N SER A 235 -0.62 6.42 5.11
CA SER A 235 -0.19 7.83 5.23
C SER A 235 -0.73 8.48 6.52
N ARG A 236 -2.01 8.26 6.85
CA ARG A 236 -2.59 8.75 8.11
C ARG A 236 -1.91 8.14 9.34
N GLN A 237 -1.60 6.84 9.30
CA GLN A 237 -0.84 6.19 10.38
C GLN A 237 0.56 6.80 10.54
N TYR A 238 1.26 7.06 9.44
CA TYR A 238 2.58 7.70 9.47
C TYR A 238 2.52 9.11 10.08
N LEU A 239 1.52 9.92 9.75
CA LEU A 239 1.33 11.24 10.37
C LEU A 239 1.12 11.14 11.88
N MET A 240 0.31 10.19 12.35
CA MET A 240 0.12 9.97 13.79
C MET A 240 1.43 9.54 14.48
N ILE A 241 2.23 8.69 13.83
CA ILE A 241 3.55 8.29 14.35
C ILE A 241 4.50 9.49 14.38
N ALA A 242 4.53 10.32 13.34
CA ALA A 242 5.37 11.50 13.28
C ALA A 242 5.01 12.51 14.38
N ASP A 243 3.73 12.77 14.59
CA ASP A 243 3.22 13.65 15.64
C ASP A 243 3.55 13.11 17.04
N GLY A 244 3.28 11.82 17.29
CA GLY A 244 3.64 11.17 18.56
C GLY A 244 5.15 11.14 18.81
N THR A 245 5.95 11.00 17.76
CA THR A 245 7.42 11.10 17.84
C THR A 245 7.84 12.53 18.18
N ALA A 246 7.24 13.54 17.54
CA ALA A 246 7.54 14.95 17.79
C ALA A 246 7.18 15.38 19.23
N ASP A 247 6.02 14.95 19.75
CA ASP A 247 5.64 15.18 21.16
C ASP A 247 6.63 14.51 22.13
N SER A 248 6.99 13.25 21.87
CA SER A 248 7.97 12.51 22.69
C SER A 248 9.33 13.22 22.70
N VAL A 249 9.78 13.69 21.54
CA VAL A 249 11.03 14.46 21.40
C VAL A 249 10.98 15.77 22.15
N SER A 250 9.85 16.49 22.09
CA SER A 250 9.66 17.75 22.82
C SER A 250 9.76 17.54 24.34
N ARG A 251 9.12 16.48 24.87
CA ARG A 251 9.23 16.12 26.29
C ARG A 251 10.65 15.74 26.68
N MET A 252 11.33 14.94 25.85
CA MET A 252 12.72 14.56 26.07
C MET A 252 13.68 15.77 26.05
N ASP A 253 13.44 16.76 25.17
CA ASP A 253 14.23 18.00 25.09
C ASP A 253 14.09 18.83 26.37
N GLU A 254 12.87 18.96 26.89
CA GLU A 254 12.60 19.62 28.18
C GLU A 254 13.22 18.87 29.36
N GLU A 255 13.09 17.54 29.41
CA GLU A 255 13.73 16.72 30.44
C GLU A 255 15.25 16.84 30.41
N THR A 256 15.85 16.87 29.22
CA THR A 256 17.30 17.06 29.04
C THR A 256 17.74 18.41 29.59
N ARG A 257 17.05 19.51 29.25
CA ARG A 257 17.37 20.84 29.81
C ARG A 257 17.25 20.90 31.32
N ARG A 258 16.21 20.28 31.89
CA ARG A 258 16.05 20.21 33.36
C ARG A 258 17.17 19.41 34.00
N MET A 259 17.59 18.32 33.37
CA MET A 259 18.72 17.50 33.83
C MET A 259 20.01 18.35 33.84
N GLU A 260 20.30 19.08 32.77
CA GLU A 260 21.47 19.96 32.68
C GLU A 260 21.47 21.02 33.79
N GLN A 261 20.36 21.74 33.95
CA GLN A 261 20.23 22.78 34.99
C GLN A 261 20.37 22.20 36.41
N THR A 262 19.78 21.04 36.66
CA THR A 262 19.87 20.38 37.97
C THR A 262 21.29 19.91 38.24
N THR A 263 21.97 19.35 37.23
CA THR A 263 23.36 18.89 37.32
C THR A 263 24.31 20.05 37.61
N GLU A 264 24.16 21.18 36.90
CA GLU A 264 24.97 22.38 37.13
C GLU A 264 24.79 22.93 38.55
N LYS A 265 23.54 22.97 39.02
CA LYS A 265 23.21 23.41 40.38
C LYS A 265 23.85 22.49 41.42
N LEU A 266 23.70 21.17 41.26
CA LEU A 266 24.28 20.18 42.18
C LEU A 266 25.81 20.23 42.19
N MET A 267 26.46 20.40 41.03
CA MET A 267 27.92 20.57 40.99
C MET A 267 28.38 21.83 41.74
N THR A 268 27.63 22.92 41.63
CA THR A 268 27.92 24.15 42.39
C THR A 268 27.76 23.94 43.89
N GLU A 269 26.69 23.25 44.30
CA GLU A 269 26.45 22.88 45.70
C GLU A 269 27.57 21.97 46.24
N LEU A 270 27.98 20.93 45.50
CA LEU A 270 29.09 20.03 45.87
C LEU A 270 30.39 20.82 46.10
N LYS A 271 30.73 21.73 45.20
CA LYS A 271 31.91 22.60 45.36
C LYS A 271 31.83 23.48 46.60
N SER A 272 30.66 24.02 46.90
CA SER A 272 30.45 24.83 48.10
C SER A 272 30.54 24.01 49.39
N SER A 273 30.09 22.75 49.34
CA SER A 273 30.20 21.80 50.46
C SER A 273 31.66 21.42 50.73
N ASP A 274 32.48 21.21 49.69
CA ASP A 274 33.91 20.93 49.86
C ASP A 274 34.65 22.10 50.54
N VAL A 275 34.39 23.34 50.09
CA VAL A 275 34.94 24.54 50.76
C VAL A 275 34.50 24.62 52.23
N SER A 276 33.23 24.29 52.51
CA SER A 276 32.70 24.30 53.87
C SER A 276 33.35 23.23 54.75
N LEU A 277 33.62 22.04 54.23
CA LEU A 277 34.38 21.02 54.95
C LEU A 277 35.79 21.50 55.27
N GLY A 278 36.47 22.16 54.34
CA GLY A 278 37.80 22.75 54.60
C GLY A 278 37.78 23.76 55.75
N HIS A 279 36.71 24.55 55.90
CA HIS A 279 36.53 25.41 57.06
C HIS A 279 36.32 24.61 58.35
N VAL A 280 35.51 23.54 58.33
CA VAL A 280 35.31 22.67 59.49
C VAL A 280 36.63 22.06 59.93
N GLU A 281 37.46 21.53 59.02
CA GLU A 281 38.79 20.99 59.34
C GLU A 281 39.68 22.03 60.03
N THR A 282 39.71 23.24 59.47
CA THR A 282 40.49 24.34 60.02
C THR A 282 40.02 24.74 61.42
N HIS A 283 38.70 24.82 61.64
CA HIS A 283 38.14 25.17 62.94
C HIS A 283 38.36 24.08 63.98
N THR A 284 38.13 22.81 63.62
CA THR A 284 38.38 21.66 64.50
C THR A 284 39.84 21.60 64.92
N SER A 285 40.77 21.80 63.98
CA SER A 285 42.21 21.84 64.27
C SER A 285 42.56 22.92 65.30
N LYS A 286 42.04 24.15 65.12
CA LYS A 286 42.23 25.24 66.09
C LYS A 286 41.62 24.94 67.45
N THR A 287 40.44 24.32 67.49
CA THR A 287 39.80 23.90 68.75
C THR A 287 40.66 22.88 69.50
N VAL A 288 41.28 21.92 68.79
CA VAL A 288 42.21 20.96 69.40
C VAL A 288 43.45 21.65 69.95
N GLU A 289 44.05 22.57 69.19
CA GLU A 289 45.20 23.37 69.62
C GLU A 289 44.89 24.14 70.91
N GLN A 290 43.82 24.94 70.91
CA GLN A 290 43.41 25.72 72.08
C GLN A 290 43.04 24.85 73.28
N SER A 291 42.43 23.68 73.06
CA SER A 291 42.10 22.76 74.15
C SER A 291 43.36 22.15 74.78
N ARG A 292 44.41 21.87 73.98
CA ARG A 292 45.71 21.39 74.47
C ARG A 292 46.48 22.46 75.23
N GLU A 293 46.44 23.70 74.75
CA GLU A 293 46.97 24.84 75.51
C GLU A 293 46.23 24.98 76.85
N GLY A 294 44.90 24.85 76.83
CA GLY A 294 44.05 24.83 78.03
C GLY A 294 44.45 23.73 79.03
N LEU A 295 44.70 22.51 78.55
CA LEU A 295 45.16 21.40 79.39
C LEU A 295 46.51 21.71 80.04
N THR A 296 47.46 22.26 79.27
CA THR A 296 48.77 22.66 79.80
C THR A 296 48.62 23.72 80.90
N MET A 297 47.75 24.71 80.71
CA MET A 297 47.45 25.72 81.74
C MET A 297 46.81 25.11 82.99
N MET A 298 45.99 24.06 82.85
CA MET A 298 45.42 23.36 84.00
C MET A 298 46.47 22.56 84.76
N ASP A 299 47.42 21.92 84.07
CA ASP A 299 48.55 21.23 84.72
C ASP A 299 49.41 22.22 85.53
N ASP A 300 49.71 23.40 84.96
CA ASP A 300 50.42 24.47 85.67
C ASP A 300 49.62 24.98 86.90
N THR A 301 48.30 25.07 86.77
CA THR A 301 47.40 25.49 87.86
C THR A 301 47.35 24.44 88.96
N GLU A 302 47.31 23.15 88.62
CA GLU A 302 47.36 22.05 89.57
C GLU A 302 48.67 22.09 90.37
N ALA A 303 49.82 22.25 89.69
CA ALA A 303 51.12 22.38 90.35
C ALA A 303 51.19 23.58 91.32
N ALA A 304 50.58 24.71 90.95
CA ALA A 304 50.49 25.88 91.83
C ALA A 304 49.61 25.62 93.06
N ILE A 305 48.47 24.94 92.90
CA ILE A 305 47.61 24.57 94.04
C ILE A 305 48.31 23.57 94.96
N GLU A 306 49.06 22.60 94.43
CA GLU A 306 49.89 21.69 95.25
C GLU A 306 50.99 22.44 96.03
N ALA A 307 51.59 23.47 95.44
CA ALA A 307 52.54 24.32 96.15
C ALA A 307 51.88 25.10 97.29
N ILE A 308 50.67 25.61 97.08
CA ILE A 308 49.88 26.28 98.13
C ILE A 308 49.47 25.30 99.22
N GLU A 309 49.08 24.07 98.87
CA GLU A 309 48.76 23.00 99.82
C GLU A 309 49.93 22.67 100.74
N ARG A 310 51.14 22.53 100.17
CA ARG A 310 52.36 22.36 100.98
C ARG A 310 52.63 23.54 101.91
N ALA A 311 52.53 24.77 101.39
CA ALA A 311 52.75 25.97 102.21
C ALA A 311 51.70 26.11 103.33
N ASN A 312 50.44 25.75 103.06
CA ASN A 312 49.37 25.76 104.07
C ASN A 312 49.64 24.75 105.19
N HIS A 313 50.13 23.56 104.84
CA HIS A 313 50.54 22.55 105.81
C HIS A 313 51.74 23.00 106.67
N ASP A 314 52.75 23.66 106.08
CA ASP A 314 53.88 24.21 106.84
C ASP A 314 53.43 25.28 107.85
N ILE A 315 52.41 26.09 107.49
CA ILE A 315 51.80 27.07 108.39
C ILE A 315 51.02 26.37 109.51
N GLU A 316 50.29 25.29 109.21
CA GLU A 316 49.60 24.44 110.19
C GLU A 316 50.57 23.96 111.28
N VAL A 317 51.67 23.32 110.86
CA VAL A 317 52.71 22.80 111.75
C VAL A 317 53.33 23.92 112.60
N THR A 318 53.52 25.11 112.01
CA THR A 318 54.06 26.27 112.72
C THR A 318 53.07 26.79 113.77
N ALA A 319 51.77 26.89 113.43
CA ALA A 319 50.73 27.33 114.35
C ALA A 319 50.59 26.36 115.54
N ASP A 320 50.59 25.07 115.28
CA ASP A 320 50.57 24.02 116.32
C ASP A 320 51.79 24.12 117.25
N THR A 321 52.98 24.38 116.69
CA THR A 321 54.19 24.59 117.47
C THR A 321 54.09 25.82 118.38
N ILE A 322 53.54 26.93 117.88
CA ILE A 322 53.31 28.14 118.68
C ILE A 322 52.29 27.86 119.79
N ALA A 323 51.20 27.15 119.51
CA ALA A 323 50.20 26.76 120.50
C ALA A 323 50.82 25.89 121.60
N ALA A 324 51.71 24.95 121.24
CA ALA A 324 52.44 24.12 122.18
C ALA A 324 53.40 24.95 123.07
N ILE A 325 54.18 25.87 122.49
CA ILE A 325 55.08 26.78 123.22
C ILE A 325 54.28 27.68 124.17
N ALA A 326 53.16 28.24 123.70
CA ALA A 326 52.27 29.08 124.51
C ALA A 326 51.72 28.30 125.71
N ASN A 327 51.33 27.04 125.52
CA ASN A 327 50.86 26.20 126.62
C ASN A 327 51.97 25.86 127.62
N GLN A 328 53.18 25.54 127.14
CA GLN A 328 54.35 25.33 128.01
C GLN A 328 54.70 26.60 128.80
N THR A 329 54.66 27.77 128.16
CA THR A 329 54.92 29.06 128.80
C THR A 329 53.87 29.39 129.85
N ASN A 330 52.59 29.07 129.59
CA ASN A 330 51.50 29.22 130.55
C ASN A 330 51.69 28.33 131.79
N ILE A 331 52.19 27.10 131.61
CA ILE A 331 52.54 26.19 132.72
C ILE A 331 53.73 26.74 133.52
N LEU A 332 54.79 27.21 132.85
CA LEU A 332 55.96 27.83 133.51
C LEU A 332 55.57 29.07 134.31
N ALA A 333 54.74 29.95 133.74
CA ALA A 333 54.25 31.16 134.39
C ALA A 333 53.36 30.84 135.60
N LEU A 334 52.53 29.77 135.51
CA LEU A 334 51.76 29.28 136.65
C LEU A 334 52.68 28.81 137.79
N ASN A 335 53.69 28.01 137.46
CA ASN A 335 54.67 27.54 138.45
C ASN A 335 55.42 28.72 139.10
N ALA A 336 55.80 29.73 138.31
CA ALA A 336 56.44 30.94 138.82
C ALA A 336 55.51 31.76 139.73
N ALA A 337 54.22 31.88 139.39
CA ALA A 337 53.23 32.54 140.24
C ALA A 337 53.04 31.82 141.58
N ILE A 338 53.04 30.48 141.58
CA ILE A 338 52.97 29.65 142.80
C ILE A 338 54.21 29.89 143.68
N GLU A 339 55.41 29.90 143.11
CA GLU A 339 56.65 30.09 143.87
C GLU A 339 56.81 31.53 144.37
N ALA A 340 56.32 32.52 143.60
CA ALA A 340 56.24 33.91 144.03
C ALA A 340 55.30 34.07 145.24
N ALA A 341 54.13 33.42 145.23
CA ALA A 341 53.23 33.40 146.38
C ALA A 341 53.85 32.72 147.61
N ARG A 342 54.64 31.67 147.40
CA ARG A 342 55.37 30.95 148.46
C ARG A 342 56.46 31.80 149.13
N SER A 343 57.04 32.74 148.39
CA SER A 343 58.12 33.62 148.87
C SER A 343 57.63 34.83 149.70
N GLY A 344 56.31 34.97 149.91
CA GLY A 344 55.73 36.05 150.73
C GLY A 344 56.00 37.44 150.16
N GLU A 345 56.32 38.43 151.00
CA GLU A 345 56.52 39.82 150.55
C GLU A 345 57.64 40.01 149.54
N GLN A 346 58.69 39.16 149.59
CA GLN A 346 59.82 39.22 148.65
C GLN A 346 59.44 38.75 147.23
N GLY A 347 58.32 38.03 147.09
CA GLY A 347 57.83 37.50 145.82
C GLY A 347 56.86 38.43 145.07
N ASN A 348 56.43 39.55 145.65
CA ASN A 348 55.37 40.40 145.08
C ASN A 348 55.70 40.92 143.66
N ALA A 349 56.94 41.35 143.42
CA ALA A 349 57.36 41.78 142.09
C ALA A 349 57.40 40.61 141.08
N PHE A 350 57.81 39.42 141.52
CA PHE A 350 57.81 38.21 140.69
C PHE A 350 56.40 37.71 140.36
N ALA A 351 55.45 37.87 141.28
CA ALA A 351 54.05 37.49 141.07
C ALA A 351 53.41 38.33 139.94
N VAL A 352 53.70 39.63 139.88
CA VAL A 352 53.22 40.51 138.80
C VAL A 352 53.80 40.09 137.45
N VAL A 353 55.11 39.83 137.37
CA VAL A 353 55.76 39.36 136.15
C VAL A 353 55.18 38.00 135.71
N ALA A 354 55.00 37.06 136.63
CA ALA A 354 54.40 35.76 136.32
C ALA A 354 52.96 35.88 135.80
N GLY A 355 52.16 36.81 136.35
CA GLY A 355 50.82 37.12 135.85
C GLY A 355 50.83 37.66 134.42
N GLU A 356 51.74 38.60 134.11
CA GLU A 356 51.87 39.17 132.77
C GLU A 356 52.36 38.14 131.74
N VAL A 357 53.35 37.31 132.10
CA VAL A 357 53.82 36.21 131.23
C VAL A 357 52.70 35.20 130.98
N ARG A 358 51.88 34.89 132.00
CA ARG A 358 50.72 34.01 131.84
C ARG A 358 49.67 34.61 130.90
N ALA A 359 49.36 35.90 131.04
CA ALA A 359 48.42 36.60 130.16
C ALA A 359 48.93 36.63 128.70
N LEU A 360 50.23 36.87 128.50
CA LEU A 360 50.87 36.84 127.19
C LEU A 360 50.81 35.43 126.56
N ALA A 361 51.06 34.39 127.36
CA ALA A 361 50.98 33.00 126.91
C ALA A 361 49.55 32.62 126.46
N LEU A 362 48.52 33.01 127.22
CA LEU A 362 47.12 32.79 126.83
C LEU A 362 46.74 33.56 125.56
N ARG A 363 47.20 34.81 125.40
CA ARG A 363 47.00 35.58 124.17
C ARG A 363 47.71 34.94 122.98
N SER A 364 48.92 34.44 123.16
CA SER A 364 49.68 33.74 122.11
C SER A 364 48.98 32.46 121.68
N LYS A 365 48.40 31.71 122.63
CA LYS A 365 47.62 30.51 122.31
C LYS A 365 46.36 30.88 121.50
N ALA A 366 45.58 31.85 121.95
CA ALA A 366 44.38 32.28 121.23
C ALA A 366 44.68 32.74 119.79
N ALA A 367 45.80 33.46 119.60
CA ALA A 367 46.25 33.85 118.28
C ALA A 367 46.64 32.64 117.41
N ALA A 368 47.35 31.66 117.98
CA ALA A 368 47.69 30.42 117.28
C ALA A 368 46.44 29.61 116.88
N ASP A 369 45.45 29.51 117.78
CA ASP A 369 44.18 28.83 117.51
C ASP A 369 43.41 29.52 116.36
N THR A 370 43.45 30.86 116.29
CA THR A 370 42.86 31.62 115.17
C THR A 370 43.58 31.36 113.84
N VAL A 371 44.92 31.25 113.86
CA VAL A 371 45.69 30.88 112.66
C VAL A 371 45.33 29.46 112.20
N ALA A 372 45.21 28.51 113.13
CA ALA A 372 44.80 27.14 112.81
C ALA A 372 43.41 27.08 112.14
N GLU A 373 42.44 27.87 112.63
CA GLU A 373 41.12 27.99 112.00
C GLU A 373 41.22 28.55 110.56
N GLN A 374 42.05 29.57 110.34
CA GLN A 374 42.28 30.11 109.00
C GLN A 374 42.91 29.08 108.06
N VAL A 375 43.90 28.32 108.53
CA VAL A 375 44.56 27.25 107.77
C VAL A 375 43.57 26.15 107.37
N GLN A 376 42.67 25.74 108.27
CA GLN A 376 41.62 24.78 107.96
C GLN A 376 40.65 25.30 106.89
N ASN A 377 40.24 26.56 107.00
CA ASN A 377 39.40 27.20 105.97
C ASN A 377 40.12 27.27 104.62
N THR A 378 41.42 27.59 104.60
CA THR A 378 42.23 27.57 103.38
C THR A 378 42.35 26.16 102.79
N GLN A 379 42.48 25.12 103.62
CA GLN A 379 42.52 23.72 103.16
C GLN A 379 41.22 23.33 102.43
N HIS A 380 40.07 23.77 102.92
CA HIS A 380 38.79 23.58 102.23
C HIS A 380 38.76 24.26 100.86
N GLN A 381 39.28 25.48 100.75
CA GLN A 381 39.36 26.21 99.48
C GLN A 381 40.32 25.56 98.48
N ILE A 382 41.47 25.06 98.95
CA ILE A 382 42.43 24.29 98.14
C ILE A 382 41.77 23.05 97.56
N THR A 383 41.07 22.27 98.41
CA THR A 383 40.36 21.06 97.99
C THR A 383 39.31 21.35 96.91
N ALA A 384 38.53 22.43 97.09
CA ALA A 384 37.57 22.88 96.09
C ALA A 384 38.26 23.31 94.78
N GLY A 385 39.41 23.99 94.88
CA GLY A 385 40.24 24.37 93.73
C GLY A 385 40.73 23.17 92.93
N LYS A 386 41.29 22.15 93.60
CA LYS A 386 41.74 20.91 92.94
C LYS A 386 40.60 20.23 92.18
N LEU A 387 39.42 20.14 92.78
CA LEU A 387 38.24 19.57 92.13
C LEU A 387 37.83 20.38 90.88
N ALA A 388 37.87 21.71 90.95
CA ALA A 388 37.54 22.58 89.81
C ALA A 388 38.54 22.42 88.66
N VAL A 389 39.83 22.34 88.95
CA VAL A 389 40.89 22.09 87.95
C VAL A 389 40.69 20.71 87.31
N SER A 390 40.54 19.65 88.11
CA SER A 390 40.30 18.29 87.60
C SER A 390 39.08 18.21 86.68
N ASN A 391 37.97 18.85 87.04
CA ASN A 391 36.75 18.87 86.22
C ASN A 391 36.96 19.64 84.90
N THR A 392 37.71 20.74 84.96
CA THR A 392 38.05 21.53 83.77
C THR A 392 38.95 20.73 82.82
N SER A 393 40.01 20.08 83.34
CA SER A 393 40.90 19.22 82.55
C SER A 393 40.15 18.06 81.89
N SER A 394 39.24 17.40 82.62
CA SER A 394 38.38 16.35 82.07
C SER A 394 37.50 16.87 80.93
N THR A 395 36.92 18.06 81.09
CA THR A 395 36.09 18.69 80.06
C THR A 395 36.90 19.04 78.80
N LEU A 396 38.09 19.62 78.95
CA LEU A 396 38.99 19.92 77.82
C LEU A 396 39.44 18.65 77.09
N SER A 397 39.76 17.58 77.83
CA SER A 397 40.10 16.27 77.25
C SER A 397 38.96 15.71 76.40
N ARG A 398 37.72 15.83 76.88
CA ARG A 398 36.53 15.41 76.13
C ARG A 398 36.30 16.25 74.87
N ILE A 399 36.64 17.55 74.88
CA ILE A 399 36.59 18.40 73.67
C ILE A 399 37.57 17.91 72.62
N VAL A 400 38.79 17.53 73.02
CA VAL A 400 39.78 16.94 72.10
C VAL A 400 39.27 15.63 71.50
N GLU A 401 38.66 14.76 72.31
CA GLU A 401 38.08 13.50 71.82
C GLU A 401 36.91 13.72 70.83
N LEU A 402 36.00 14.65 71.15
CA LEU A 402 34.89 15.02 70.26
C LEU A 402 35.40 15.63 68.95
N SER A 403 36.47 16.42 69.00
CA SER A 403 37.11 16.98 67.81
C SER A 403 37.66 15.87 66.91
N ALA A 404 38.27 14.83 67.48
CA ALA A 404 38.71 13.66 66.71
C ALA A 404 37.55 12.86 66.10
N GLN A 405 36.36 12.88 66.72
CA GLN A 405 35.15 12.31 66.12
C GLN A 405 34.65 13.15 64.94
N ILE A 406 34.71 14.48 65.06
CA ILE A 406 34.37 15.41 63.97
C ILE A 406 35.31 15.18 62.78
N ASP A 407 36.62 15.02 62.99
CA ASP A 407 37.58 14.75 61.90
C ASP A 407 37.24 13.47 61.15
N ARG A 408 36.83 12.40 61.85
CA ARG A 408 36.35 11.16 61.21
C ARG A 408 35.08 11.39 60.40
N CYS A 409 34.13 12.17 60.94
CA CYS A 409 32.90 12.51 60.24
C CYS A 409 33.20 13.29 58.95
N VAL A 410 34.08 14.29 59.03
CA VAL A 410 34.52 15.07 57.87
C VAL A 410 35.17 14.19 56.80
N SER A 411 36.02 13.23 57.19
CA SER A 411 36.60 12.28 56.24
C SER A 411 35.54 11.45 55.52
N THR A 412 34.49 11.00 56.21
CA THR A 412 33.37 10.28 55.59
C THR A 412 32.60 11.18 54.63
N VAL A 413 32.26 12.40 55.05
CA VAL A 413 31.53 13.35 54.18
C VAL A 413 32.34 13.71 52.94
N ARG A 414 33.67 13.85 53.04
CA ARG A 414 34.52 14.10 51.87
C ARG A 414 34.47 12.93 50.87
N ALA A 415 34.51 11.68 51.36
CA ALA A 415 34.36 10.51 50.50
C ALA A 415 32.98 10.48 49.81
N ASP A 416 31.91 10.85 50.51
CA ASP A 416 30.56 10.95 49.94
C ASP A 416 30.45 12.07 48.89
N LEU A 417 31.14 13.20 49.09
CA LEU A 417 31.22 14.29 48.12
C LEU A 417 31.97 13.86 46.86
N ASP A 418 33.09 13.15 47.00
CA ASP A 418 33.85 12.62 45.86
C ASP A 418 33.00 11.66 45.03
N ALA A 419 32.32 10.70 45.69
CA ALA A 419 31.41 9.77 45.04
C ALA A 419 30.23 10.47 44.35
N SER A 420 29.71 11.55 44.97
CA SER A 420 28.66 12.37 44.37
C SER A 420 29.19 13.13 43.15
N GLY A 421 30.44 13.61 43.20
CA GLY A 421 31.12 14.24 42.06
C GLY A 421 31.23 13.31 40.86
N ASP A 422 31.67 12.07 41.09
CA ASP A 422 31.74 11.04 40.05
C ASP A 422 30.35 10.72 39.47
N ALA A 423 29.34 10.56 40.32
CA ALA A 423 27.97 10.34 39.87
C ALA A 423 27.43 11.50 39.01
N MET A 424 27.81 12.75 39.30
CA MET A 424 27.43 13.90 38.47
C MET A 424 28.11 13.90 37.10
N VAL A 425 29.33 13.35 36.98
CA VAL A 425 29.98 13.14 35.67
C VAL A 425 29.18 12.13 34.83
N ASP A 426 28.71 11.04 35.45
CA ASP A 426 27.88 10.04 34.76
C ASP A 426 26.53 10.63 34.31
N VAL A 427 25.87 11.41 35.17
CA VAL A 427 24.61 12.11 34.83
C VAL A 427 24.84 13.08 33.67
N GLN A 428 25.98 13.79 33.65
CA GLN A 428 26.32 14.69 32.55
C GLN A 428 26.49 13.94 31.23
N ALA A 429 27.15 12.77 31.24
CA ALA A 429 27.29 11.91 30.07
C ALA A 429 25.91 11.38 29.59
N GLN A 430 25.03 11.01 30.52
CA GLN A 430 23.66 10.59 30.21
C GLN A 430 22.85 11.74 29.59
N SER A 431 23.00 12.96 30.09
CA SER A 431 22.36 14.14 29.54
C SER A 431 22.77 14.40 28.08
N GLN A 432 24.08 14.31 27.79
CA GLN A 432 24.60 14.42 26.42
C GLN A 432 24.06 13.34 25.49
N SER A 433 23.96 12.10 25.98
CA SER A 433 23.33 11.00 25.24
C SER A 433 21.85 11.27 24.95
N MET A 434 21.13 11.83 25.93
CA MET A 434 19.74 12.22 25.75
C MET A 434 19.58 13.33 24.70
N ALA A 435 20.45 14.34 24.73
CA ALA A 435 20.47 15.40 23.70
C ALA A 435 20.69 14.82 22.29
N SER A 436 21.58 13.84 22.13
CA SER A 436 21.75 13.14 20.86
C SER A 436 20.48 12.39 20.43
N ARG A 437 19.79 11.73 21.37
CA ARG A 437 18.53 11.01 21.08
C ARG A 437 17.39 11.95 20.70
N VAL A 438 17.33 13.14 21.31
CA VAL A 438 16.40 14.20 20.92
C VAL A 438 16.64 14.58 19.46
N GLN A 439 17.90 14.77 19.06
CA GLN A 439 18.24 15.10 17.68
C GLN A 439 17.87 13.97 16.70
N ASP A 440 18.21 12.72 17.01
CA ASP A 440 17.82 11.55 16.22
C ASP A 440 16.29 11.43 16.09
N GLY A 441 15.57 11.73 17.16
CA GLY A 441 14.11 11.73 17.17
C GLY A 441 13.52 12.80 16.25
N ARG A 442 14.08 14.02 16.24
CA ARG A 442 13.70 15.09 15.30
C ARG A 442 13.89 14.63 13.85
N ASP A 443 15.02 14.02 13.54
CA ASP A 443 15.33 13.52 12.19
C ASP A 443 14.38 12.37 11.78
N ARG A 444 14.02 11.49 12.71
CA ARG A 444 13.03 10.43 12.48
C ARG A 444 11.65 10.99 12.20
N ALA A 445 11.17 11.95 13.00
CA ALA A 445 9.88 12.59 12.76
C ALA A 445 9.83 13.27 11.38
N ALA A 446 10.90 13.96 10.98
CA ALA A 446 11.02 14.56 9.66
C ALA A 446 10.98 13.52 8.52
N LYS A 447 11.69 12.40 8.66
CA LYS A 447 11.68 11.30 7.68
C LYS A 447 10.30 10.66 7.55
N ILE A 448 9.60 10.44 8.66
CA ILE A 448 8.25 9.84 8.66
C ILE A 448 7.24 10.78 8.01
N ASN A 449 7.32 12.09 8.29
CA ASN A 449 6.50 13.09 7.59
C ASN A 449 6.73 13.05 6.08
N HIS A 450 7.99 13.01 5.63
CA HIS A 450 8.32 12.91 4.21
C HIS A 450 7.77 11.62 3.57
N GLN A 451 7.87 10.47 4.27
CA GLN A 451 7.30 9.21 3.80
C GLN A 451 5.77 9.26 3.71
N SER A 452 5.10 9.96 4.64
CA SER A 452 3.66 10.16 4.57
C SER A 452 3.25 10.96 3.33
N GLU A 453 3.99 12.02 2.99
CA GLU A 453 3.75 12.81 1.77
C GLU A 453 3.90 11.94 0.51
N GLN A 454 4.92 11.09 0.46
CA GLN A 454 5.14 10.15 -0.64
C GLN A 454 4.00 9.13 -0.77
N LEU A 455 3.52 8.57 0.34
CA LEU A 455 2.39 7.63 0.35
C LEU A 455 1.09 8.30 -0.13
N SER A 456 0.84 9.53 0.31
CA SER A 456 -0.31 10.31 -0.13
C SER A 456 -0.26 10.58 -1.65
N SER A 457 0.91 10.97 -2.16
CA SER A 457 1.12 11.15 -3.61
C SER A 457 0.90 9.85 -4.38
N LEU A 458 1.43 8.72 -3.88
CA LEU A 458 1.26 7.41 -4.51
C LEU A 458 -0.21 6.99 -4.54
N ALA A 459 -0.96 7.20 -3.46
CA ALA A 459 -2.39 6.91 -3.40
C ALA A 459 -3.19 7.70 -4.46
N GLN A 460 -2.85 8.99 -4.65
CA GLN A 460 -3.44 9.83 -5.70
C GLN A 460 -3.13 9.30 -7.11
N GLN A 461 -1.88 8.88 -7.35
CA GLN A 461 -1.47 8.30 -8.63
C GLN A 461 -2.21 6.99 -8.92
N VAL A 462 -2.28 6.07 -7.95
CA VAL A 462 -3.01 4.79 -8.09
C VAL A 462 -4.50 5.03 -8.35
N THR A 463 -5.11 6.00 -7.65
CA THR A 463 -6.51 6.40 -7.87
C THR A 463 -6.72 6.94 -9.29
N SER A 464 -5.79 7.76 -9.78
CA SER A 464 -5.83 8.30 -11.15
C SER A 464 -5.74 7.19 -12.20
N VAL A 465 -4.80 6.25 -12.05
CA VAL A 465 -4.63 5.10 -12.95
C VAL A 465 -5.86 4.21 -12.94
N SER A 466 -6.40 3.87 -11.76
CA SER A 466 -7.63 3.09 -11.63
C SER A 466 -8.82 3.75 -12.32
N ARG A 467 -8.97 5.09 -12.19
CA ARG A 467 -10.01 5.85 -12.88
C ARG A 467 -9.85 5.76 -14.40
N HIS A 468 -8.63 5.96 -14.90
CA HIS A 468 -8.36 5.91 -16.33
C HIS A 468 -8.60 4.53 -16.95
N LEU A 469 -8.15 3.46 -16.27
CA LEU A 469 -8.41 2.07 -16.70
C LEU A 469 -9.91 1.73 -16.71
N PHE A 470 -10.66 2.21 -15.70
CA PHE A 470 -12.10 2.02 -15.63
C PHE A 470 -12.86 2.78 -16.75
N GLU A 471 -12.38 3.95 -17.16
CA GLU A 471 -12.93 4.68 -18.30
C GLU A 471 -12.63 3.98 -19.62
N LEU A 472 -11.42 3.44 -19.79
CA LEU A 472 -11.04 2.65 -20.96
C LEU A 472 -11.83 1.34 -21.05
N SER A 473 -12.14 0.69 -19.93
CA SER A 473 -12.91 -0.55 -19.92
C SER A 473 -14.38 -0.38 -20.31
N ARG A 474 -14.87 0.86 -20.46
CA ARG A 474 -16.27 1.18 -20.75
C ARG A 474 -16.49 1.68 -22.19
N LYS A 475 -15.41 2.03 -22.90
CA LYS A 475 -15.43 2.38 -24.32
C LYS A 475 -15.26 1.13 -25.15
#